data_AF-A0A7S6S0N0-F1
#
_entry.id   AF-A0A7S6S0N0-F1
#
_cell.length_a   1.000
_cell.length_b   1.000
_cell.length_c   1.000
_cell.angle_alpha   90.00
_cell.angle_beta   90.00
_cell.angle_gamma   90.00
#
_symmetry.space_group_name_H-M   'P 1'
#
loop_
_entity.id
_entity.type
_entity.pdbx_description
1 polymer ?
#
loop_
_entity_poly.entity_id
_entity_poly.type
_entity_poly.pdbx_seq_one_letter_code
_entity_poly.pdbx_strand_id
1 'polypeptide(L)'
;MPPIEQIWQFWAIVLATFASEDLTCIATGLLIYDGRIGGWTGVLACTLGIFVGDFGLWLLGRLAGPPVLRWKPVAARFSAERLGKVGEWFDRRGWRAIVAARFLPGTRFPVYVAAGALGRSAGRFLMWAGIAALLWTPALVLLVAWLGGVIADPLRAILGGYWLGLLGAVAILWILMMIGVRLSTAGGRSGLMVTLERVRRHEFWPAWVFYLPLLPWIAWLAVRHRGLMTPTAANPGIARGGGIVGESKWEILSRLPAEWVVPGALLRSDGGAGRADELASIMDERGWSFPLILKPDVGQRGAGVRLVRDLDAAQRVLANAAVAMIAQVYHPGPHEAGIFYVRRPSAARGRVFSVTDKEFPEVAGDGERTLEALIRAHPRYRLQAKTYLARLGVRAGERPAVGERVRLAVAGNHCQGTLFRDGSHLVTPALENRIDSIAREFDGFFFGRFDVRYADADELRAGRGFAVIELNGVTSESTNLYDPSWPVWRAYAVLFAQWHELYAVGAENRRRGHSVSGLLEVLREVRAHYRGRVVSTLSD
;
A
#
# COMPACT_ATOMS: atom_id res chain seq x y z
N MET A 1 -56.99 -27.85 -15.80
CA MET A 1 -55.73 -27.79 -15.03
C MET A 1 -54.58 -27.71 -16.01
N PRO A 2 -53.61 -26.79 -15.85
CA PRO A 2 -52.42 -26.80 -16.70
C PRO A 2 -51.65 -28.12 -16.48
N PRO A 3 -51.03 -28.70 -17.53
CA PRO A 3 -50.22 -29.91 -17.38
C PRO A 3 -49.07 -29.68 -16.41
N ILE A 4 -48.72 -30.70 -15.62
CA ILE A 4 -47.72 -30.65 -14.52
C ILE A 4 -46.38 -30.04 -14.99
N GLU A 5 -45.98 -30.28 -16.24
CA GLU A 5 -44.78 -29.71 -16.84
C GLU A 5 -44.79 -28.18 -16.93
N GLN A 6 -45.94 -27.55 -17.20
CA GLN A 6 -46.05 -26.08 -17.25
C GLN A 6 -45.88 -25.44 -15.86
N ILE A 7 -46.30 -26.14 -14.81
CA ILE A 7 -46.13 -25.69 -13.42
C ILE A 7 -44.63 -25.71 -13.05
N TRP A 8 -43.91 -26.77 -13.43
CA TRP A 8 -42.47 -26.85 -13.19
C TRP A 8 -41.68 -25.81 -13.99
N GLN A 9 -42.02 -25.60 -15.26
CA GLN A 9 -41.39 -24.57 -16.09
C GLN A 9 -41.61 -23.16 -15.51
N PHE A 10 -42.82 -22.88 -15.03
CA PHE A 10 -43.16 -21.60 -14.39
C PHE A 10 -42.27 -21.32 -13.18
N TRP A 11 -42.17 -22.27 -12.24
CA TRP A 11 -41.36 -22.09 -11.04
C TRP A 11 -39.86 -22.11 -11.33
N ALA A 12 -39.40 -22.87 -12.33
CA ALA A 12 -38.01 -22.86 -12.76
C ALA A 12 -37.59 -21.48 -13.30
N ILE A 13 -38.44 -20.83 -14.10
CA ILE A 13 -38.20 -19.46 -14.60
C ILE A 13 -38.19 -18.46 -13.45
N VAL A 14 -39.16 -18.55 -12.52
CA VAL A 14 -39.18 -17.72 -11.31
C VAL A 14 -37.87 -17.83 -10.55
N LEU A 15 -37.38 -19.05 -10.30
CA LEU A 15 -36.11 -19.29 -9.60
C LEU A 15 -34.89 -18.77 -10.39
N ALA A 16 -34.89 -18.92 -11.71
CA ALA A 16 -33.80 -18.45 -12.56
C ALA A 16 -33.64 -16.92 -12.52
N THR A 17 -34.73 -16.16 -12.37
CA THR A 17 -34.65 -14.68 -12.27
C THR A 17 -33.85 -14.19 -11.07
N PHE A 18 -33.72 -14.98 -10.00
CA PHE A 18 -32.89 -14.62 -8.85
C PHE A 18 -31.39 -14.74 -9.14
N ALA A 19 -31.00 -15.61 -10.09
CA ALA A 19 -29.62 -15.75 -10.52
C ALA A 19 -29.26 -14.67 -11.56
N SER A 20 -30.13 -14.44 -12.54
CA SER A 20 -29.95 -13.37 -13.52
C SER A 20 -31.28 -13.03 -14.19
N GLU A 21 -31.87 -11.91 -13.79
CA GLU A 21 -33.14 -11.39 -14.35
C GLU A 21 -33.06 -11.20 -15.87
N ASP A 22 -32.09 -10.42 -16.36
CA ASP A 22 -32.04 -10.03 -17.77
C ASP A 22 -31.75 -11.26 -18.67
N LEU A 23 -30.86 -12.16 -18.23
CA LEU A 23 -30.57 -13.40 -18.94
C LEU A 23 -31.77 -14.35 -18.93
N THR A 24 -32.50 -14.40 -17.82
CA THR A 24 -33.71 -15.23 -17.71
C THR A 24 -34.83 -14.69 -18.61
N CYS A 25 -35.00 -13.37 -18.72
CA CYS A 25 -35.94 -12.76 -19.66
C CYS A 25 -35.58 -13.08 -21.11
N ILE A 26 -34.28 -12.99 -21.46
CA ILE A 26 -33.80 -13.34 -22.80
C ILE A 26 -34.02 -14.82 -23.08
N ALA A 27 -33.59 -15.70 -22.18
CA ALA A 27 -33.76 -17.15 -22.32
C ALA A 27 -35.24 -17.54 -22.41
N THR A 28 -36.10 -16.95 -21.59
CA THR A 28 -37.55 -17.18 -21.62
C THR A 28 -38.17 -16.69 -22.93
N GLY A 29 -37.75 -15.52 -23.43
CA GLY A 29 -38.17 -15.02 -24.74
C GLY A 29 -37.78 -15.96 -25.88
N LEU A 30 -36.56 -16.52 -25.85
CA LEU A 30 -36.10 -17.51 -26.82
C LEU A 30 -36.86 -18.84 -26.71
N LEU A 31 -37.21 -19.29 -25.50
CA LEU A 31 -38.02 -20.49 -25.29
C LEU A 31 -39.47 -20.31 -25.77
N ILE A 32 -40.00 -19.08 -25.70
CA ILE A 32 -41.30 -18.72 -26.28
C ILE A 32 -41.20 -18.72 -27.81
N TYR A 33 -40.14 -18.17 -28.38
CA TYR A 33 -39.88 -18.19 -29.83
C TYR A 33 -39.79 -19.63 -30.38
N ASP A 34 -39.06 -20.51 -29.70
CA ASP A 34 -38.92 -21.93 -30.07
C ASP A 34 -40.20 -22.76 -29.82
N GLY A 35 -41.29 -22.14 -29.35
CA GLY A 35 -42.57 -22.80 -29.07
C GLY A 35 -42.55 -23.76 -27.87
N ARG A 36 -41.50 -23.73 -27.04
CA ARG A 36 -41.30 -24.65 -25.91
C ARG A 36 -42.08 -24.24 -24.66
N ILE A 37 -42.39 -22.96 -24.52
CA ILE A 37 -43.15 -22.39 -23.39
C ILE A 37 -44.21 -21.43 -23.93
N GLY A 38 -45.41 -21.48 -23.37
CA GLY A 38 -46.47 -20.52 -23.70
C GLY A 38 -46.10 -19.10 -23.28
N GLY A 39 -46.35 -18.12 -24.16
CA GLY A 39 -46.01 -16.71 -23.93
C GLY A 39 -46.53 -16.16 -22.60
N TRP A 40 -47.77 -16.51 -22.24
CA TRP A 40 -48.36 -16.12 -20.95
C TRP A 40 -47.61 -16.71 -19.75
N THR A 41 -47.27 -17.99 -19.80
CA THR A 41 -46.55 -18.69 -18.72
C THR A 41 -45.15 -18.07 -18.52
N GLY A 42 -44.42 -17.80 -19.60
CA GLY A 42 -43.08 -17.22 -19.52
C GLY A 42 -43.08 -15.76 -19.04
N VAL A 43 -43.97 -14.92 -19.58
CA VAL A 43 -44.07 -13.51 -19.17
C VAL A 43 -44.51 -13.38 -17.71
N LEU A 44 -45.51 -14.14 -17.27
CA LEU A 44 -45.98 -14.12 -15.89
C LEU A 44 -44.93 -14.65 -14.92
N ALA A 45 -44.22 -15.74 -15.27
CA ALA A 45 -43.15 -16.30 -14.46
C ALA A 45 -41.99 -15.30 -14.28
N CYS A 46 -41.50 -14.68 -15.37
CA CYS A 46 -40.47 -13.67 -15.29
C CYS A 46 -40.91 -12.46 -14.46
N THR A 47 -42.11 -11.94 -14.72
CA THR A 47 -42.61 -10.74 -14.03
C THR A 47 -42.77 -10.99 -12.52
N LEU A 48 -43.29 -12.17 -12.15
CA LEU A 48 -43.42 -12.57 -10.74
C LEU A 48 -42.05 -12.73 -10.07
N GLY A 49 -41.13 -13.47 -10.70
CA GLY A 49 -39.80 -13.70 -10.13
C GLY A 49 -39.00 -12.43 -9.93
N ILE A 50 -39.04 -11.51 -10.91
CA ILE A 50 -38.39 -10.20 -10.83
C ILE A 50 -38.99 -9.34 -9.73
N PHE A 51 -40.33 -9.28 -9.65
CA PHE A 51 -40.99 -8.51 -8.61
C PHE A 51 -40.64 -9.02 -7.20
N VAL A 52 -40.60 -10.35 -7.02
CA VAL A 52 -40.20 -10.97 -5.75
C VAL A 52 -38.71 -10.74 -5.47
N GLY A 53 -37.84 -10.81 -6.47
CA GLY A 53 -36.41 -10.50 -6.35
C GLY A 53 -36.16 -9.04 -5.95
N ASP A 54 -36.85 -8.10 -6.60
CA ASP A 54 -36.80 -6.67 -6.30
C ASP A 54 -37.25 -6.37 -4.87
N PHE A 55 -38.32 -7.04 -4.42
CA PHE A 55 -38.75 -6.99 -3.03
C PHE A 55 -37.71 -7.58 -2.08
N GLY A 56 -37.08 -8.70 -2.45
CA GLY A 56 -35.99 -9.31 -1.68
C GLY A 56 -34.79 -8.38 -1.49
N LEU A 57 -34.37 -7.66 -2.53
CA LEU A 57 -33.30 -6.67 -2.45
C LEU A 57 -33.65 -5.50 -1.54
N TRP A 58 -34.89 -5.02 -1.63
CA TRP A 58 -35.39 -3.99 -0.73
C TRP A 58 -35.45 -4.48 0.72
N LEU A 59 -35.92 -5.71 0.94
CA LEU A 59 -35.99 -6.32 2.27
C LEU A 59 -34.59 -6.53 2.86
N LEU A 60 -33.63 -6.97 2.05
CA LEU A 60 -32.21 -7.05 2.43
C LEU A 60 -31.69 -5.68 2.90
N GLY A 61 -31.97 -4.62 2.15
CA GLY A 61 -31.64 -3.26 2.55
C GLY A 61 -32.31 -2.84 3.86
N ARG A 62 -33.59 -3.20 4.04
CA ARG A 62 -34.37 -2.86 5.25
C ARG A 62 -33.86 -3.58 6.50
N LEU A 63 -33.46 -4.85 6.38
CA LEU A 63 -33.02 -5.68 7.49
C LEU A 63 -31.51 -5.48 7.80
N ALA A 64 -30.66 -5.48 6.77
CA ALA A 64 -29.21 -5.37 6.94
C ALA A 64 -28.71 -3.90 6.92
N GLY A 65 -29.50 -2.95 6.43
CA GLY A 65 -29.13 -1.54 6.35
C GLY A 65 -28.85 -0.89 7.72
N PRO A 66 -29.78 -0.93 8.69
CA PRO A 66 -29.59 -0.32 10.00
C PRO A 66 -28.32 -0.76 10.76
N PRO A 67 -27.96 -2.06 10.84
CA PRO A 67 -26.71 -2.47 11.47
C PRO A 67 -25.46 -2.05 10.66
N VAL A 68 -25.51 -2.09 9.33
CA VAL A 68 -24.38 -1.68 8.46
C VAL A 68 -24.12 -0.17 8.52
N LEU A 69 -25.17 0.65 8.55
CA LEU A 69 -25.06 2.11 8.64
C LEU A 69 -24.54 2.58 10.01
N ARG A 70 -24.72 1.77 11.06
CA ARG A 70 -24.19 2.02 12.41
C ARG A 70 -22.75 1.53 12.60
N TRP A 71 -22.19 0.82 11.63
CA TRP A 71 -20.82 0.34 11.70
C TRP A 71 -19.84 1.52 11.63
N LYS A 72 -18.95 1.64 12.62
CA LYS A 72 -18.01 2.77 12.81
C LYS A 72 -17.32 3.28 11.52
N PRO A 73 -16.77 2.46 10.62
CA PRO A 73 -16.15 2.95 9.38
C PRO A 73 -17.14 3.57 8.39
N VAL A 74 -18.39 3.09 8.36
CA VAL A 74 -19.45 3.60 7.48
C VAL A 74 -20.04 4.89 8.06
N ALA A 75 -20.33 4.89 9.36
CA ALA A 75 -20.81 6.07 10.09
C ALA A 75 -19.80 7.23 10.08
N ALA A 76 -18.49 6.93 10.07
CA ALA A 76 -17.44 7.94 9.92
C ALA A 76 -17.41 8.60 8.51
N ARG A 77 -18.00 7.96 7.50
CA ARG A 77 -18.00 8.45 6.10
C ARG A 77 -19.32 9.11 5.68
N PHE A 78 -20.42 8.80 6.36
CA PHE A 78 -21.75 9.33 6.06
C PHE A 78 -22.39 9.91 7.33
N SER A 79 -22.60 11.23 7.36
CA SER A 79 -23.28 11.88 8.49
C SER A 79 -24.77 11.49 8.55
N ALA A 80 -25.30 11.37 9.76
CA ALA A 80 -26.72 11.06 9.99
C ALA A 80 -27.66 12.04 9.28
N GLU A 81 -27.27 13.31 9.20
CA GLU A 81 -28.02 14.36 8.49
C GLU A 81 -28.06 14.15 6.97
N ARG A 82 -26.96 13.69 6.35
CA ARG A 82 -26.95 13.33 4.92
C ARG A 82 -27.82 12.11 4.64
N LEU A 83 -27.77 11.09 5.51
CA LEU A 83 -28.59 9.89 5.36
C LEU A 83 -30.09 10.24 5.45
N GLY A 84 -30.46 11.14 6.35
CA GLY A 84 -31.83 11.68 6.45
C GLY A 84 -32.29 12.40 5.18
N LYS A 85 -31.47 13.32 4.65
CA LYS A 85 -31.78 14.06 3.40
C LYS A 85 -31.91 13.14 2.18
N VAL A 86 -31.06 12.11 2.08
CA VAL A 86 -31.13 11.11 1.00
C VAL A 86 -32.40 10.26 1.14
N GLY A 87 -32.78 9.86 2.36
CA GLY A 87 -34.03 9.14 2.62
C GLY A 87 -35.27 9.93 2.22
N GLU A 88 -35.35 11.22 2.58
CA GLU A 88 -36.46 12.10 2.20
C GLU A 88 -36.53 12.36 0.69
N TRP A 89 -35.37 12.50 0.04
CA TRP A 89 -35.31 12.59 -1.42
C TRP A 89 -35.81 11.30 -2.08
N PHE A 90 -35.44 10.14 -1.53
CA PHE A 90 -35.89 8.84 -2.03
C PHE A 90 -37.40 8.67 -1.85
N ASP A 91 -37.95 9.13 -0.74
CA ASP A 91 -39.39 9.13 -0.47
C ASP A 91 -40.17 10.05 -1.43
N ARG A 92 -39.61 11.19 -1.84
CA ARG A 92 -40.27 12.18 -2.73
C ARG A 92 -40.04 11.91 -4.22
N ARG A 93 -38.85 11.45 -4.61
CA ARG A 93 -38.37 11.35 -6.01
C ARG A 93 -37.79 10.00 -6.38
N GLY A 94 -37.76 9.03 -5.46
CA GLY A 94 -37.15 7.71 -5.66
C GLY A 94 -37.78 6.88 -6.76
N TRP A 95 -39.04 7.15 -7.13
CA TRP A 95 -39.69 6.48 -8.27
C TRP A 95 -38.90 6.64 -9.58
N ARG A 96 -38.28 7.81 -9.82
CA ARG A 96 -37.44 8.04 -11.00
C ARG A 96 -36.17 7.18 -10.95
N ALA A 97 -35.58 7.03 -9.77
CA ALA A 97 -34.38 6.20 -9.59
C ALA A 97 -34.69 4.71 -9.73
N ILE A 98 -35.83 4.25 -9.20
CA ILE A 98 -36.30 2.86 -9.33
C ILE A 98 -36.54 2.51 -10.80
N VAL A 99 -37.23 3.39 -11.54
CA VAL A 99 -37.47 3.19 -12.98
C VAL A 99 -36.17 3.27 -13.78
N ALA A 100 -35.32 4.28 -13.53
CA ALA A 100 -34.05 4.45 -14.24
C ALA A 100 -33.07 3.28 -13.99
N ALA A 101 -33.07 2.70 -12.79
CA ALA A 101 -32.22 1.56 -12.46
C ALA A 101 -32.54 0.29 -13.26
N ARG A 102 -33.73 0.21 -13.89
CA ARG A 102 -34.05 -0.87 -14.83
C ARG A 102 -33.35 -0.73 -16.18
N PHE A 103 -33.04 0.49 -16.61
CA PHE A 103 -32.40 0.76 -17.90
C PHE A 103 -30.87 0.74 -17.83
N LEU A 104 -30.29 0.70 -16.63
CA LEU A 104 -28.85 0.79 -16.42
C LEU A 104 -28.32 -0.48 -15.71
N PRO A 105 -27.65 -1.39 -16.45
CA PRO A 105 -27.15 -2.66 -15.91
C PRO A 105 -26.29 -2.45 -14.64
N GLY A 106 -26.50 -3.31 -13.64
CA GLY A 106 -25.74 -3.29 -12.38
C GLY A 106 -26.15 -2.21 -11.36
N THR A 107 -27.07 -1.29 -11.70
CA THR A 107 -27.51 -0.23 -10.76
C THR A 107 -28.72 -0.60 -9.91
N ARG A 108 -29.47 -1.65 -10.27
CA ARG A 108 -30.63 -2.16 -9.54
C ARG A 108 -30.30 -2.57 -8.11
N PHE A 109 -29.25 -3.40 -7.94
CA PHE A 109 -28.79 -3.84 -6.63
C PHE A 109 -28.48 -2.68 -5.67
N PRO A 110 -27.58 -1.73 -5.99
CA PRO A 110 -27.28 -0.63 -5.08
C PRO A 110 -28.47 0.31 -4.85
N VAL A 111 -29.29 0.58 -5.87
CA VAL A 111 -30.45 1.49 -5.73
C VAL A 111 -31.54 0.87 -4.86
N TYR A 112 -31.82 -0.43 -4.99
CA TYR A 112 -32.93 -1.09 -4.30
C TYR A 112 -32.55 -1.46 -2.86
N VAL A 113 -31.30 -1.86 -2.64
CA VAL A 113 -30.76 -2.04 -1.28
C VAL A 113 -30.69 -0.68 -0.56
N ALA A 114 -30.27 0.40 -1.24
CA ALA A 114 -30.31 1.74 -0.67
C ALA A 114 -31.74 2.21 -0.38
N ALA A 115 -32.71 1.89 -1.26
CA ALA A 115 -34.13 2.17 -1.03
C ALA A 115 -34.66 1.48 0.23
N GLY A 116 -34.24 0.25 0.50
CA GLY A 116 -34.58 -0.48 1.72
C GLY A 116 -33.91 0.07 2.98
N ALA A 117 -32.63 0.42 2.86
CA ALA A 117 -31.82 0.91 3.98
C ALA A 117 -32.15 2.36 4.38
N LEU A 118 -32.58 3.20 3.43
CA LEU A 118 -32.78 4.64 3.61
C LEU A 118 -34.23 5.10 3.42
N GLY A 119 -35.05 4.36 2.67
CA GLY A 119 -36.43 4.73 2.35
C GLY A 119 -37.41 4.33 3.46
N ARG A 120 -38.37 5.22 3.78
CA ARG A 120 -39.27 5.01 4.93
C ARG A 120 -40.52 4.23 4.56
N SER A 121 -41.01 4.36 3.33
CA SER A 121 -42.27 3.74 2.88
C SER A 121 -42.06 2.53 1.95
N ALA A 122 -42.37 1.33 2.44
CA ALA A 122 -42.35 0.10 1.66
C ALA A 122 -43.35 0.12 0.48
N GLY A 123 -44.55 0.64 0.72
CA GLY A 123 -45.62 0.65 -0.28
C GLY A 123 -45.29 1.44 -1.54
N ARG A 124 -44.63 2.60 -1.42
CA ARG A 124 -44.21 3.40 -2.59
C ARG A 124 -43.13 2.68 -3.40
N PHE A 125 -42.16 2.04 -2.75
CA PHE A 125 -41.15 1.25 -3.46
C PHE A 125 -41.81 0.09 -4.22
N LEU A 126 -42.63 -0.70 -3.55
CA LEU A 126 -43.32 -1.85 -4.15
C LEU A 126 -44.22 -1.45 -5.31
N MET A 127 -44.97 -0.36 -5.17
CA MET A 127 -45.82 0.16 -6.24
C MET A 127 -45.01 0.52 -7.48
N TRP A 128 -43.93 1.30 -7.33
CA TRP A 128 -43.12 1.71 -8.48
C TRP A 128 -42.25 0.59 -9.06
N ALA A 129 -41.71 -0.29 -8.22
CA ALA A 129 -40.98 -1.48 -8.66
C ALA A 129 -41.91 -2.44 -9.42
N GLY A 130 -43.15 -2.61 -8.95
CA GLY A 130 -44.19 -3.42 -9.59
C GLY A 130 -44.66 -2.84 -10.92
N ILE A 131 -44.99 -1.55 -10.98
CA ILE A 131 -45.32 -0.86 -12.25
C ILE A 131 -44.18 -1.02 -13.24
N ALA A 132 -42.95 -0.80 -12.80
CA ALA A 132 -41.79 -0.93 -13.65
C ALA A 132 -41.54 -2.39 -14.10
N ALA A 133 -41.82 -3.39 -13.25
CA ALA A 133 -41.75 -4.82 -13.60
C ALA A 133 -42.80 -5.19 -14.65
N LEU A 134 -44.04 -4.75 -14.44
CA LEU A 134 -45.19 -5.01 -15.30
C LEU A 134 -45.06 -4.35 -16.68
N LEU A 135 -44.34 -3.24 -16.79
CA LEU A 135 -44.11 -2.57 -18.07
C LEU A 135 -42.88 -3.11 -18.78
N TRP A 136 -41.75 -3.26 -18.07
CA TRP A 136 -40.47 -3.61 -18.67
C TRP A 136 -40.34 -5.10 -18.98
N THR A 137 -40.75 -5.97 -18.05
CA THR A 137 -40.51 -7.41 -18.17
C THR A 137 -41.28 -8.01 -19.35
N PRO A 138 -42.60 -7.75 -19.52
CA PRO A 138 -43.32 -8.25 -20.68
C PRO A 138 -42.76 -7.67 -21.97
N ALA A 139 -42.41 -6.38 -21.99
CA ALA A 139 -41.83 -5.73 -23.16
C ALA A 139 -40.52 -6.43 -23.58
N LEU A 140 -39.61 -6.70 -22.65
CA LEU A 140 -38.33 -7.35 -22.93
C LEU A 140 -38.51 -8.82 -23.39
N VAL A 141 -39.33 -9.60 -22.67
CA VAL A 141 -39.56 -11.02 -23.00
C VAL A 141 -40.24 -11.16 -24.36
N LEU A 142 -41.27 -10.34 -24.64
CA LEU A 142 -41.98 -10.37 -25.92
C LEU A 142 -41.13 -9.81 -27.06
N LEU A 143 -40.31 -8.78 -26.81
CA LEU A 143 -39.37 -8.26 -27.80
C LEU A 143 -38.34 -9.32 -28.19
N VAL A 144 -37.78 -10.05 -27.22
CA VAL A 144 -36.84 -11.15 -27.50
C VAL A 144 -37.55 -12.32 -28.20
N ALA A 145 -38.78 -12.65 -27.82
CA ALA A 145 -39.56 -13.66 -28.51
C ALA A 145 -39.86 -13.27 -29.96
N TRP A 146 -40.09 -11.98 -30.24
CA TRP A 146 -40.32 -11.46 -31.58
C TRP A 146 -39.02 -11.38 -32.41
N LEU A 147 -37.90 -11.00 -31.79
CA LEU A 147 -36.57 -10.89 -32.41
C LEU A 147 -35.76 -12.19 -32.38
N GLY A 148 -36.37 -13.32 -32.00
CA GLY A 148 -35.66 -14.56 -31.64
C GLY A 148 -34.63 -15.02 -32.67
N GLY A 149 -34.95 -14.96 -33.97
CA GLY A 149 -34.02 -15.33 -35.05
C GLY A 149 -32.79 -14.40 -35.18
N VAL A 150 -32.92 -13.12 -34.83
CA VAL A 150 -31.81 -12.14 -34.89
C VAL A 150 -30.91 -12.22 -33.65
N ILE A 151 -31.45 -12.69 -32.52
CA ILE A 151 -30.75 -12.76 -31.23
C ILE A 151 -30.13 -14.15 -31.00
N ALA A 152 -30.81 -15.23 -31.38
CA ALA A 152 -30.37 -16.60 -31.10
C ALA A 152 -29.07 -16.96 -31.82
N ASP A 153 -28.91 -16.54 -33.09
CA ASP A 153 -27.77 -16.94 -33.92
C ASP A 153 -26.44 -16.28 -33.47
N PRO A 154 -26.38 -14.97 -33.18
CA PRO A 154 -25.19 -14.35 -32.60
C PRO A 154 -24.88 -14.88 -31.19
N LEU A 155 -25.91 -15.15 -30.38
CA LEU A 155 -25.72 -15.61 -29.01
C LEU A 155 -25.12 -17.03 -28.96
N ARG A 156 -25.57 -17.92 -29.85
CA ARG A 156 -24.99 -19.27 -30.03
C ARG A 156 -23.54 -19.20 -30.52
N ALA A 157 -23.23 -18.26 -31.43
CA ALA A 157 -21.86 -18.03 -31.88
C ALA A 157 -20.95 -17.50 -30.75
N ILE A 158 -21.40 -16.52 -29.96
CA ILE A 158 -20.64 -15.92 -28.86
C ILE A 158 -20.38 -16.92 -27.72
N LEU A 159 -21.40 -17.69 -27.33
CA LEU A 159 -21.29 -18.70 -26.27
C LEU A 159 -20.50 -19.95 -26.69
N GLY A 160 -20.38 -20.22 -28.00
CA GLY A 160 -19.72 -21.41 -28.56
C GLY A 160 -18.18 -21.34 -28.67
N GLY A 161 -17.53 -20.22 -28.32
CA GLY A 161 -16.06 -20.13 -28.35
C GLY A 161 -15.43 -18.74 -28.25
N TYR A 162 -16.20 -17.66 -28.44
CA TYR A 162 -15.68 -16.29 -28.44
C TYR A 162 -15.86 -15.54 -27.11
N TRP A 163 -16.29 -16.22 -26.05
CA TRP A 163 -16.56 -15.60 -24.75
C TRP A 163 -15.33 -14.91 -24.12
N LEU A 164 -14.12 -15.45 -24.33
CA LEU A 164 -12.86 -14.81 -23.90
C LEU A 164 -12.59 -13.50 -24.67
N GLY A 165 -12.91 -13.47 -25.97
CA GLY A 165 -12.80 -12.26 -26.79
C GLY A 165 -13.80 -11.20 -26.37
N LEU A 166 -15.04 -11.60 -26.04
CA LEU A 166 -16.05 -10.69 -25.50
C LEU A 166 -15.64 -10.13 -24.13
N LEU A 167 -15.14 -10.96 -23.22
CA LEU A 167 -14.60 -10.51 -21.93
C LEU A 167 -13.44 -9.52 -22.13
N GLY A 168 -12.54 -9.80 -23.06
CA GLY A 168 -11.45 -8.90 -23.44
C GLY A 168 -11.99 -7.56 -23.97
N ALA A 169 -12.96 -7.58 -24.88
CA ALA A 169 -13.57 -6.36 -25.42
C ALA A 169 -14.29 -5.53 -24.36
N VAL A 170 -15.05 -6.17 -23.46
CA VAL A 170 -15.71 -5.51 -22.32
C VAL A 170 -14.67 -4.91 -21.36
N ALA A 171 -13.60 -5.64 -21.05
CA ALA A 171 -12.51 -5.12 -20.22
C ALA A 171 -11.82 -3.92 -20.86
N ILE A 172 -11.53 -3.98 -22.18
CA ILE A 172 -10.94 -2.86 -22.93
C ILE A 172 -11.87 -1.65 -22.90
N LEU A 173 -13.15 -1.83 -23.22
CA LEU A 173 -14.14 -0.75 -23.20
C LEU A 173 -14.26 -0.13 -21.81
N TRP A 174 -14.25 -0.95 -20.76
CA TRP A 174 -14.25 -0.49 -19.37
C TRP A 174 -13.00 0.32 -19.03
N ILE A 175 -11.81 -0.14 -19.44
CA ILE A 175 -10.54 0.60 -19.27
C ILE A 175 -10.59 1.93 -20.02
N LEU A 176 -11.04 1.95 -21.27
CA LEU A 176 -11.17 3.15 -22.09
C LEU A 176 -12.14 4.16 -21.45
N MET A 177 -13.29 3.69 -20.96
CA MET A 177 -14.23 4.53 -20.23
C MET A 177 -13.61 5.10 -18.95
N MET A 178 -12.89 4.28 -18.17
CA MET A 178 -12.19 4.73 -16.96
C MET A 178 -11.11 5.77 -17.27
N ILE A 179 -10.36 5.59 -18.35
CA ILE A 179 -9.39 6.58 -18.84
C ILE A 179 -10.12 7.86 -19.29
N GLY A 180 -11.21 7.74 -20.06
CA GLY A 180 -12.02 8.87 -20.51
C GLY A 180 -12.58 9.71 -19.36
N VAL A 181 -13.14 9.07 -18.32
CA VAL A 181 -13.62 9.73 -17.10
C VAL A 181 -12.49 10.42 -16.34
N ARG A 182 -11.28 9.84 -16.33
CA ARG A 182 -10.11 10.51 -15.74
C ARG A 182 -9.66 11.70 -16.59
N LEU A 183 -9.65 11.57 -17.91
CA LEU A 183 -9.23 12.63 -18.83
C LEU A 183 -10.20 13.82 -18.86
N SER A 184 -11.48 13.62 -18.55
CA SER A 184 -12.50 14.68 -18.53
C SER A 184 -12.36 15.66 -17.36
N THR A 185 -11.60 15.32 -16.32
CA THR A 185 -11.40 16.19 -15.15
C THR A 185 -9.94 16.63 -15.04
N ALA A 186 -9.69 17.89 -14.63
CA ALA A 186 -8.33 18.40 -14.44
C ALA A 186 -7.53 17.56 -13.41
N GLY A 187 -8.17 17.15 -12.31
CA GLY A 187 -7.58 16.26 -11.31
C GLY A 187 -7.30 14.85 -11.84
N GLY A 188 -8.19 14.30 -12.67
CA GLY A 188 -7.98 12.97 -13.27
C GLY A 188 -6.87 12.95 -14.31
N ARG A 189 -6.71 14.00 -15.13
CA ARG A 189 -5.56 14.16 -16.06
C ARG A 189 -4.23 14.17 -15.30
N SER A 190 -4.13 14.98 -14.25
CA SER A 190 -2.93 15.04 -13.41
C SER A 190 -2.63 13.69 -12.74
N GLY A 191 -3.66 13.02 -12.21
CA GLY A 191 -3.52 11.68 -11.61
C GLY A 191 -3.08 10.60 -12.61
N LEU A 192 -3.55 10.67 -13.86
CA LEU A 192 -3.12 9.76 -14.93
C LEU A 192 -1.64 9.98 -15.28
N MET A 193 -1.22 11.24 -15.45
CA MET A 193 0.20 11.57 -15.69
C MET A 193 1.11 11.08 -14.56
N VAL A 194 0.70 11.24 -13.30
CA VAL A 194 1.43 10.69 -12.14
C VAL A 194 1.52 9.17 -12.22
N THR A 195 0.45 8.50 -12.63
CA THR A 195 0.44 7.03 -12.77
C THR A 195 1.43 6.58 -13.86
N LEU A 196 1.41 7.23 -15.02
CA LEU A 196 2.31 6.93 -16.13
C LEU A 196 3.78 7.15 -15.74
N GLU A 197 4.10 8.25 -15.07
CA GLU A 197 5.46 8.52 -14.57
C GLU A 197 5.93 7.47 -13.57
N ARG A 198 5.06 7.01 -12.66
CA ARG A 198 5.41 5.93 -11.72
C ARG A 198 5.63 4.59 -12.40
N VAL A 199 4.94 4.31 -13.51
CA VAL A 199 5.18 3.10 -14.31
C VAL A 199 6.50 3.20 -15.06
N ARG A 200 6.88 4.37 -15.56
CA ARG A 200 8.14 4.57 -16.29
C ARG A 200 9.38 4.51 -15.38
N ARG A 201 9.27 4.94 -14.13
CA ARG A 201 10.38 5.04 -13.18
C ARG A 201 10.38 3.86 -12.22
N HIS A 202 11.40 3.00 -12.30
CA HIS A 202 11.48 1.77 -11.50
C HIS A 202 11.48 2.02 -10.00
N GLU A 203 11.94 3.18 -9.55
CA GLU A 203 11.93 3.56 -8.14
C GLU A 203 10.53 3.60 -7.50
N PHE A 204 9.46 3.73 -8.29
CA PHE A 204 8.08 3.75 -7.81
C PHE A 204 7.35 2.42 -8.05
N TRP A 205 8.04 1.41 -8.58
CA TRP A 205 7.41 0.11 -8.83
C TRP A 205 7.02 -0.56 -7.51
N PRO A 206 5.89 -1.27 -7.47
CA PRO A 206 5.58 -2.12 -6.34
C PRO A 206 6.71 -3.11 -6.11
N ALA A 207 7.12 -3.30 -4.84
CA ALA A 207 8.24 -4.18 -4.49
C ALA A 207 8.10 -5.58 -5.12
N TRP A 208 6.90 -6.18 -5.12
CA TRP A 208 6.68 -7.51 -5.71
C TRP A 208 6.96 -7.56 -7.22
N VAL A 209 6.72 -6.46 -7.97
CA VAL A 209 7.05 -6.38 -9.39
C VAL A 209 8.57 -6.27 -9.55
N PHE A 210 9.19 -5.40 -8.76
CA PHE A 210 10.63 -5.16 -8.83
C PHE A 210 11.47 -6.38 -8.44
N TYR A 211 11.03 -7.17 -7.45
CA TYR A 211 11.76 -8.39 -7.04
C TYR A 211 11.38 -9.64 -7.86
N LEU A 212 10.36 -9.59 -8.73
CA LEU A 212 9.94 -10.77 -9.50
C LEU A 212 11.08 -11.37 -10.34
N PRO A 213 11.89 -10.58 -11.08
CA PRO A 213 13.01 -11.12 -11.86
C PRO A 213 14.14 -11.71 -11.02
N LEU A 214 14.20 -11.40 -9.71
CA LEU A 214 15.21 -11.92 -8.80
C LEU A 214 14.91 -13.37 -8.37
N LEU A 215 13.65 -13.81 -8.42
CA LEU A 215 13.23 -15.12 -7.91
C LEU A 215 14.00 -16.31 -8.54
N PRO A 216 14.18 -16.40 -9.88
CA PRO A 216 14.95 -17.48 -10.48
C PRO A 216 16.42 -17.50 -10.01
N TRP A 217 17.00 -16.33 -9.77
CA TRP A 217 18.36 -16.21 -9.26
C TRP A 217 18.49 -16.63 -7.80
N ILE A 218 17.54 -16.24 -6.95
CA ILE A 218 17.46 -16.74 -5.58
C ILE A 218 17.30 -18.26 -5.57
N ALA A 219 16.47 -18.83 -6.45
CA ALA A 219 16.31 -20.27 -6.57
C ALA A 219 17.63 -20.96 -6.94
N TRP A 220 18.35 -20.42 -7.93
CA TRP A 220 19.67 -20.91 -8.31
C TRP A 220 20.70 -20.80 -7.16
N LEU A 221 20.77 -19.66 -6.47
CA LEU A 221 21.65 -19.46 -5.31
C LEU A 221 21.30 -20.42 -4.16
N ALA A 222 20.01 -20.65 -3.90
CA ALA A 222 19.54 -21.59 -2.90
C ALA A 222 19.99 -23.03 -3.19
N VAL A 223 19.95 -23.45 -4.46
CA VAL A 223 20.49 -24.75 -4.89
C VAL A 223 22.01 -24.78 -4.74
N ARG A 224 22.71 -23.76 -5.28
CA ARG A 224 24.18 -23.65 -5.24
C ARG A 224 24.74 -23.70 -3.82
N HIS A 225 24.08 -23.03 -2.88
CA HIS A 225 24.49 -22.95 -1.47
C HIS A 225 23.73 -23.93 -0.55
N ARG A 226 22.99 -24.88 -1.14
CA ARG A 226 22.32 -25.99 -0.45
C ARG A 226 21.38 -25.54 0.67
N GLY A 227 20.61 -24.48 0.46
CA GLY A 227 19.60 -24.02 1.41
C GLY A 227 19.02 -22.66 1.08
N LEU A 228 17.69 -22.57 1.04
CA LEU A 228 16.95 -21.31 0.83
C LEU A 228 17.20 -20.29 1.94
N MET A 229 17.32 -20.75 3.18
CA MET A 229 17.52 -19.88 4.36
C MET A 229 18.99 -19.56 4.63
N THR A 230 19.92 -19.93 3.75
CA THR A 230 21.35 -19.65 3.91
C THR A 230 21.69 -18.17 4.20
N PRO A 231 20.99 -17.17 3.61
CA PRO A 231 21.21 -15.77 3.95
C PRO A 231 21.11 -15.45 5.44
N THR A 232 20.31 -16.19 6.21
CA THR A 232 20.08 -15.93 7.65
C THR A 232 21.31 -16.16 8.52
N ALA A 233 22.31 -16.88 8.02
CA ALA A 233 23.60 -17.05 8.69
C ALA A 233 24.61 -15.95 8.35
N ALA A 234 24.25 -14.94 7.55
CA ALA A 234 25.20 -13.93 7.09
C ALA A 234 25.76 -13.06 8.21
N ASN A 235 24.96 -12.75 9.24
CA ASN A 235 25.39 -12.00 10.42
C ASN A 235 25.09 -12.78 11.71
N PRO A 236 25.92 -13.74 12.13
CA PRO A 236 25.70 -14.52 13.35
C PRO A 236 25.59 -13.66 14.63
N GLY A 237 26.20 -12.47 14.60
CA GLY A 237 26.13 -11.53 15.71
C GLY A 237 24.80 -10.79 15.82
N ILE A 238 23.92 -10.84 14.82
CA ILE A 238 22.61 -10.17 14.88
C ILE A 238 21.53 -11.22 15.12
N ALA A 239 20.70 -10.99 16.13
CA ALA A 239 19.58 -11.87 16.47
C ALA A 239 18.60 -12.08 15.29
N ARG A 240 17.76 -13.12 15.39
CA ARG A 240 16.68 -13.43 14.42
C ARG A 240 17.19 -13.62 12.99
N GLY A 241 18.17 -14.51 12.84
CA GLY A 241 18.71 -14.90 11.55
C GLY A 241 19.46 -13.76 10.84
N GLY A 242 20.25 -12.99 11.58
CA GLY A 242 21.06 -11.91 11.01
C GLY A 242 20.30 -10.61 10.73
N GLY A 243 19.11 -10.44 11.33
CA GLY A 243 18.26 -9.26 11.17
C GLY A 243 17.28 -9.39 10.00
N ILE A 244 16.45 -10.44 9.99
CA ILE A 244 15.39 -10.63 8.99
C ILE A 244 14.14 -9.82 9.33
N VAL A 245 13.64 -9.93 10.56
CA VAL A 245 12.50 -9.15 11.01
C VAL A 245 12.48 -9.06 12.53
N GLY A 246 12.30 -7.83 13.03
CA GLY A 246 11.93 -7.57 14.40
C GLY A 246 13.11 -7.53 15.38
N GLU A 247 14.33 -7.44 14.85
CA GLU A 247 15.54 -7.11 15.58
C GLU A 247 15.41 -5.77 16.33
N SER A 248 16.05 -5.68 17.49
CA SER A 248 16.16 -4.42 18.24
C SER A 248 17.19 -3.53 17.56
N LYS A 249 16.77 -2.34 17.15
CA LYS A 249 17.67 -1.34 16.57
C LYS A 249 18.68 -0.87 17.59
N TRP A 250 18.29 -0.73 18.85
CA TRP A 250 19.19 -0.32 19.93
C TRP A 250 20.25 -1.38 20.22
N GLU A 251 19.88 -2.66 20.28
CA GLU A 251 20.83 -3.75 20.50
C GLU A 251 21.93 -3.79 19.43
N ILE A 252 21.57 -3.60 18.16
CA ILE A 252 22.54 -3.54 17.06
C ILE A 252 23.38 -2.27 17.17
N LEU A 253 22.75 -1.11 17.34
CA LEU A 253 23.45 0.17 17.31
C LEU A 253 24.41 0.34 18.51
N SER A 254 24.03 -0.15 19.69
CA SER A 254 24.83 -0.06 20.93
C SER A 254 26.06 -0.97 20.95
N ARG A 255 26.16 -1.93 20.02
CA ARG A 255 27.34 -2.80 19.85
C ARG A 255 28.40 -2.22 18.92
N LEU A 256 28.11 -1.11 18.26
CA LEU A 256 29.11 -0.35 17.52
C LEU A 256 29.94 0.52 18.48
N PRO A 257 31.16 0.92 18.08
CA PRO A 257 32.00 1.78 18.90
C PRO A 257 31.32 3.14 19.10
N ALA A 258 31.19 3.56 20.36
CA ALA A 258 30.34 4.68 20.76
C ALA A 258 30.75 6.01 20.13
N GLU A 259 32.03 6.20 19.81
CA GLU A 259 32.57 7.41 19.19
C GLU A 259 32.09 7.61 17.74
N TRP A 260 31.63 6.54 17.08
CA TRP A 260 31.09 6.59 15.72
C TRP A 260 29.57 6.60 15.67
N VAL A 261 28.89 6.48 16.81
CA VAL A 261 27.43 6.36 16.88
C VAL A 261 26.82 7.65 17.42
N VAL A 262 25.72 8.11 16.81
CA VAL A 262 24.99 9.25 17.37
C VAL A 262 24.44 8.86 18.75
N PRO A 263 24.74 9.63 19.82
CA PRO A 263 24.35 9.30 21.19
C PRO A 263 22.85 9.02 21.30
N GLY A 264 22.50 7.94 22.01
CA GLY A 264 21.12 7.53 22.21
C GLY A 264 20.90 6.70 23.45
N ALA A 265 19.63 6.40 23.72
CA ALA A 265 19.18 5.59 24.84
C ALA A 265 17.86 4.89 24.49
N LEU A 266 17.63 3.73 25.11
CA LEU A 266 16.40 2.95 24.97
C LEU A 266 15.46 3.24 26.14
N LEU A 267 14.26 3.72 25.84
CA LEU A 267 13.14 3.91 26.75
C LEU A 267 12.23 2.69 26.67
N ARG A 268 12.16 1.90 27.74
CA ARG A 268 11.41 0.63 27.77
C ARG A 268 9.90 0.86 27.81
N SER A 269 9.11 -0.15 27.45
CA SER A 269 7.64 -0.05 27.37
C SER A 269 6.98 -0.85 28.48
N ASP A 270 7.05 -0.34 29.70
CA ASP A 270 6.57 -0.98 30.94
C ASP A 270 5.34 -0.30 31.57
N GLY A 271 4.61 0.54 30.82
CA GLY A 271 3.25 0.96 31.23
C GLY A 271 2.98 2.47 31.25
N GLY A 272 3.67 3.27 30.46
CA GLY A 272 3.22 4.60 30.02
C GLY A 272 3.43 5.77 30.99
N ALA A 273 3.52 5.54 32.30
CA ALA A 273 3.88 6.58 33.26
C ALA A 273 5.40 6.63 33.45
N GLY A 274 6.01 7.81 33.31
CA GLY A 274 7.43 8.04 33.65
C GLY A 274 8.44 8.04 32.51
N ARG A 275 8.10 7.65 31.26
CA ARG A 275 9.09 7.68 30.14
C ARG A 275 9.59 9.07 29.77
N ALA A 276 8.75 10.09 29.92
CA ALA A 276 9.16 11.47 29.70
C ALA A 276 10.12 11.93 30.80
N ASP A 277 9.90 11.48 32.04
CA ASP A 277 10.76 11.79 33.18
C ASP A 277 12.09 11.01 33.09
N GLU A 278 12.06 9.75 32.65
CA GLU A 278 13.24 8.95 32.32
C GLU A 278 14.07 9.65 31.24
N LEU A 279 13.42 10.13 30.17
CA LEU A 279 14.09 10.91 29.14
C LEU A 279 14.73 12.19 29.71
N ALA A 280 14.02 12.92 30.56
CA ALA A 280 14.55 14.13 31.20
C ALA A 280 15.79 13.81 32.06
N SER A 281 15.75 12.76 32.89
CA SER A 281 16.89 12.31 33.70
C SER A 281 18.10 11.96 32.82
N ILE A 282 17.87 11.20 31.73
CA ILE A 282 18.92 10.85 30.77
C ILE A 282 19.52 12.10 30.11
N MET A 283 18.67 13.07 29.76
CA MET A 283 19.13 14.33 29.16
C MET A 283 19.99 15.12 30.13
N ASP A 284 19.59 15.23 31.41
CA ASP A 284 20.34 15.95 32.44
C ASP A 284 21.67 15.25 32.75
N GLU A 285 21.66 13.94 32.95
CA GLU A 285 22.86 13.13 33.23
C GLU A 285 23.89 13.18 32.10
N ARG A 286 23.43 13.21 30.84
CA ARG A 286 24.29 13.15 29.65
C ARG A 286 24.50 14.51 28.99
N GLY A 287 23.94 15.58 29.54
CA GLY A 287 24.03 16.94 29.01
C GLY A 287 23.43 17.08 27.59
N TRP A 288 22.34 16.37 27.30
CA TRP A 288 21.67 16.45 26.00
C TRP A 288 20.69 17.63 25.95
N SER A 289 20.58 18.23 24.77
CA SER A 289 19.61 19.28 24.49
C SER A 289 18.72 18.89 23.32
N PHE A 290 17.56 19.55 23.23
CA PHE A 290 16.70 19.45 22.06
C PHE A 290 17.37 20.12 20.84
N PRO A 291 17.09 19.64 19.61
CA PRO A 291 16.11 18.61 19.28
C PRO A 291 16.61 17.17 19.42
N LEU A 292 15.67 16.23 19.62
CA LEU A 292 15.93 14.79 19.67
C LEU A 292 15.10 14.04 18.60
N ILE A 293 15.56 12.87 18.20
CA ILE A 293 14.80 11.90 17.42
C ILE A 293 14.24 10.83 18.35
N LEU A 294 12.93 10.65 18.31
CA LEU A 294 12.25 9.50 18.92
C LEU A 294 11.86 8.51 17.83
N LYS A 295 12.29 7.25 17.96
CA LYS A 295 11.98 6.19 16.98
C LYS A 295 11.67 4.87 17.69
N PRO A 296 10.73 4.03 17.18
CA PRO A 296 10.51 2.70 17.73
C PRO A 296 11.77 1.85 17.68
N ASP A 297 12.02 1.09 18.74
CA ASP A 297 13.17 0.16 18.80
C ASP A 297 13.04 -0.97 17.76
N VAL A 298 11.81 -1.44 17.53
CA VAL A 298 11.50 -2.43 16.50
C VAL A 298 10.61 -1.79 15.43
N GLY A 299 11.10 -1.72 14.18
CA GLY A 299 10.34 -1.15 13.08
C GLY A 299 11.11 -1.07 11.76
N GLN A 300 10.38 -0.87 10.66
CA GLN A 300 10.95 -0.79 9.31
C GLN A 300 10.45 0.46 8.57
N ARG A 301 11.23 0.91 7.58
CA ARG A 301 10.88 2.02 6.67
C ARG A 301 10.55 3.32 7.41
N GLY A 302 11.35 3.68 8.42
CA GLY A 302 11.22 4.92 9.19
C GLY A 302 9.89 5.10 9.95
N ALA A 303 8.99 4.11 9.96
CA ALA A 303 7.68 4.23 10.57
C ALA A 303 7.81 4.65 12.06
N GLY A 304 7.08 5.70 12.45
CA GLY A 304 7.09 6.21 13.83
C GLY A 304 8.29 7.08 14.22
N VAL A 305 9.21 7.41 13.31
CA VAL A 305 10.29 8.38 13.58
C VAL A 305 9.71 9.79 13.74
N ARG A 306 10.06 10.47 14.83
CA ARG A 306 9.59 11.83 15.17
C ARG A 306 10.75 12.73 15.58
N LEU A 307 10.73 13.97 15.11
CA LEU A 307 11.65 15.01 15.55
C LEU A 307 10.97 15.84 16.65
N VAL A 308 11.48 15.77 17.87
CA VAL A 308 10.94 16.51 19.01
C VAL A 308 11.86 17.67 19.36
N ARG A 309 11.26 18.85 19.57
CA ARG A 309 11.98 20.11 19.82
C ARG A 309 11.87 20.59 21.27
N ASP A 310 10.99 19.95 22.04
CA ASP A 310 10.70 20.28 23.41
C ASP A 310 10.17 19.03 24.14
N LEU A 311 10.13 19.11 25.47
CA LEU A 311 9.72 18.01 26.34
C LEU A 311 8.22 17.69 26.16
N ASP A 312 7.38 18.70 25.90
CA ASP A 312 5.94 18.51 25.68
C ASP A 312 5.66 17.67 24.42
N ALA A 313 6.40 17.92 23.34
CA ALA A 313 6.34 17.13 22.11
C ALA A 313 6.84 15.71 22.35
N ALA A 314 7.92 15.54 23.11
CA ALA A 314 8.42 14.22 23.51
C ALA A 314 7.36 13.46 24.33
N GLN A 315 6.74 14.10 25.32
CA GLN A 315 5.71 13.50 26.16
C GLN A 315 4.50 13.06 25.33
N ARG A 316 4.03 13.87 24.37
CA ARG A 316 2.94 13.47 23.46
C ARG A 316 3.28 12.23 22.62
N VAL A 317 4.52 12.14 22.12
CA VAL A 317 4.96 10.97 21.34
C VAL A 317 5.07 9.74 22.23
N LEU A 318 5.69 9.87 23.40
CA LEU A 318 5.92 8.77 24.34
C LEU A 318 4.61 8.29 24.98
N ALA A 319 3.68 9.17 25.33
CA ALA A 319 2.39 8.76 25.91
C ALA A 319 1.58 7.84 24.97
N ASN A 320 1.73 8.02 23.65
CA ASN A 320 1.02 7.25 22.63
C ASN A 320 1.80 6.03 22.11
N ALA A 321 3.04 5.82 22.55
CA ALA A 321 3.89 4.74 22.04
C ALA A 321 3.64 3.42 22.78
N ALA A 322 3.02 2.44 22.13
CA ALA A 322 2.78 1.11 22.72
C ALA A 322 4.00 0.17 22.71
N VAL A 323 5.17 0.66 22.29
CA VAL A 323 6.41 -0.11 22.10
C VAL A 323 7.59 0.63 22.71
N ALA A 324 8.71 -0.07 22.90
CA ALA A 324 9.97 0.54 23.33
C ALA A 324 10.43 1.57 22.28
N MET A 325 10.97 2.69 22.76
CA MET A 325 11.37 3.83 21.94
C MET A 325 12.86 4.12 22.16
N ILE A 326 13.56 4.49 21.11
CA ILE A 326 14.92 5.00 21.16
C ILE A 326 14.84 6.53 21.12
N ALA A 327 15.43 7.17 22.12
CA ALA A 327 15.76 8.58 22.09
C ALA A 327 17.19 8.74 21.57
N GLN A 328 17.38 9.53 20.53
CA GLN A 328 18.68 9.75 19.91
C GLN A 328 18.89 11.24 19.68
N VAL A 329 20.10 11.74 19.97
CA VAL A 329 20.47 13.14 19.72
C VAL A 329 20.27 13.44 18.23
N TYR A 330 19.66 14.59 17.92
CA TYR A 330 19.51 14.98 16.53
C TYR A 330 20.86 15.41 15.95
N HIS A 331 21.35 14.68 14.94
CA HIS A 331 22.54 15.08 14.21
C HIS A 331 22.17 16.12 13.14
N PRO A 332 22.70 17.36 13.20
CA PRO A 332 22.28 18.46 12.32
C PRO A 332 22.79 18.32 10.87
N GLY A 333 23.83 17.49 10.66
CA GLY A 333 24.47 17.24 9.36
C GLY A 333 23.47 17.22 8.21
N PRO A 334 23.58 18.16 7.24
CA PRO A 334 22.59 18.31 6.17
C PRO A 334 22.54 17.09 5.25
N HIS A 335 23.60 16.27 5.26
CA HIS A 335 23.74 15.11 4.41
C HIS A 335 23.55 13.81 5.20
N GLU A 336 22.95 12.83 4.53
CA GLU A 336 22.83 11.46 5.01
C GLU A 336 23.26 10.52 3.89
N ALA A 337 24.05 9.49 4.21
CA ALA A 337 24.45 8.47 3.26
C ALA A 337 24.16 7.08 3.80
N GLY A 338 23.76 6.16 2.91
CA GLY A 338 23.68 4.74 3.18
C GLY A 338 24.92 4.03 2.63
N ILE A 339 25.83 3.59 3.48
CA ILE A 339 27.06 2.89 3.11
C ILE A 339 26.84 1.39 3.28
N PHE A 340 26.77 0.67 2.17
CA PHE A 340 26.58 -0.77 2.15
C PHE A 340 27.94 -1.47 2.25
N TYR A 341 28.11 -2.31 3.27
CA TYR A 341 29.36 -3.00 3.58
C TYR A 341 29.20 -4.51 3.42
N VAL A 342 30.24 -5.14 2.85
CA VAL A 342 30.33 -6.59 2.69
C VAL A 342 31.73 -7.08 3.05
N ARG A 343 31.81 -8.10 3.88
CA ARG A 343 33.05 -8.82 4.20
C ARG A 343 32.81 -10.33 4.15
N ARG A 344 33.70 -11.07 3.50
CA ARG A 344 33.69 -12.53 3.61
C ARG A 344 34.22 -12.93 4.98
N PRO A 345 33.62 -13.92 5.66
CA PRO A 345 34.12 -14.35 6.96
C PRO A 345 35.63 -14.70 6.97
N SER A 346 36.20 -15.16 5.85
CA SER A 346 37.63 -15.51 5.71
C SER A 346 38.50 -14.34 5.29
N ALA A 347 37.90 -13.25 4.84
CA ALA A 347 38.65 -12.08 4.42
C ALA A 347 39.09 -11.27 5.63
N ALA A 348 40.36 -10.85 5.60
CA ALA A 348 40.93 -9.98 6.63
C ALA A 348 40.31 -8.56 6.61
N ARG A 349 39.77 -8.14 5.47
CA ARG A 349 39.14 -6.83 5.24
C ARG A 349 37.85 -7.01 4.44
N GLY A 350 36.86 -6.18 4.75
CA GLY A 350 35.66 -5.98 3.94
C GLY A 350 35.83 -4.88 2.91
N ARG A 351 34.73 -4.56 2.23
CA ARG A 351 34.65 -3.49 1.23
C ARG A 351 33.32 -2.75 1.30
N VAL A 352 33.32 -1.52 0.84
CA VAL A 352 32.08 -0.76 0.58
C VAL A 352 31.51 -1.24 -0.76
N PHE A 353 30.42 -2.00 -0.70
CA PHE A 353 29.73 -2.52 -1.87
C PHE A 353 29.03 -1.43 -2.68
N SER A 354 28.44 -0.45 -1.99
CA SER A 354 27.75 0.68 -2.61
C SER A 354 27.60 1.82 -1.60
N VAL A 355 27.43 3.05 -2.09
CA VAL A 355 26.98 4.18 -1.28
C VAL A 355 25.75 4.79 -1.92
N THR A 356 24.78 5.16 -1.08
CA THR A 356 23.57 5.88 -1.47
C THR A 356 23.64 7.28 -0.88
N ASP A 357 23.61 8.31 -1.72
CA ASP A 357 23.40 9.69 -1.28
C ASP A 357 21.88 9.92 -1.08
N LYS A 358 21.51 10.45 0.09
CA LYS A 358 20.12 10.68 0.46
C LYS A 358 19.81 12.16 0.44
N GLU A 359 19.23 12.60 -0.66
CA GLU A 359 18.81 13.98 -0.87
C GLU A 359 17.44 14.23 -0.23
N PHE A 360 17.42 15.07 0.80
CA PHE A 360 16.19 15.48 1.47
C PHE A 360 15.34 16.36 0.54
N PRO A 361 14.02 16.10 0.42
CA PRO A 361 13.16 16.86 -0.45
C PRO A 361 12.96 18.26 0.11
N GLU A 362 13.32 19.28 -0.66
CA GLU A 362 13.14 20.70 -0.34
C GLU A 362 12.40 21.40 -1.47
N VAL A 363 11.53 22.36 -1.14
CA VAL A 363 10.87 23.26 -2.09
C VAL A 363 11.28 24.70 -1.79
N ALA A 364 11.56 25.46 -2.84
CA ALA A 364 11.80 26.89 -2.74
C ALA A 364 10.47 27.65 -2.86
N GLY A 365 10.24 28.58 -1.94
CA GLY A 365 9.13 29.51 -1.99
C GLY A 365 9.28 30.50 -3.14
N ASP A 366 8.13 30.91 -3.68
CA ASP A 366 8.02 31.95 -4.68
C ASP A 366 7.16 33.13 -4.19
N GLY A 367 6.79 33.14 -2.90
CA GLY A 367 5.96 34.18 -2.28
C GLY A 367 4.47 34.13 -2.66
N GLU A 368 4.09 33.33 -3.66
CA GLU A 368 2.72 33.32 -4.19
C GLU A 368 2.00 32.00 -3.93
N ARG A 369 2.65 30.86 -4.20
CA ARG A 369 2.00 29.54 -4.13
C ARG A 369 2.09 28.96 -2.73
N THR A 370 1.06 28.19 -2.36
CA THR A 370 1.11 27.39 -1.13
C THR A 370 2.08 26.23 -1.28
N LEU A 371 2.57 25.67 -0.17
CA LEU A 371 3.38 24.45 -0.18
C LEU A 371 2.69 23.32 -0.95
N GLU A 372 1.38 23.16 -0.80
CA GLU A 372 0.62 22.18 -1.60
C GLU A 372 0.73 22.42 -3.10
N ALA A 373 0.55 23.67 -3.55
CA ALA A 373 0.64 24.02 -4.96
C ALA A 373 2.06 23.80 -5.50
N LEU A 374 3.09 24.17 -4.74
CA LEU A 374 4.50 23.94 -5.08
C LEU A 374 4.80 22.44 -5.23
N ILE A 375 4.36 21.61 -4.28
CA ILE A 375 4.56 20.15 -4.30
C ILE A 375 3.86 19.51 -5.51
N ARG A 376 2.61 19.93 -5.81
CA ARG A 376 1.83 19.39 -6.93
C ARG A 376 2.37 19.82 -8.29
N ALA A 377 2.97 21.01 -8.37
CA ALA A 377 3.62 21.50 -9.59
C ALA A 377 5.00 20.86 -9.82
N HIS A 378 5.69 20.46 -8.75
CA HIS A 378 7.04 19.91 -8.86
C HIS A 378 7.06 18.59 -9.67
N PRO A 379 7.94 18.45 -10.69
CA PRO A 379 7.96 17.28 -11.59
C PRO A 379 8.06 15.93 -10.87
N ARG A 380 8.89 15.87 -9.82
CA ARG A 380 9.10 14.70 -8.94
C ARG A 380 8.15 14.65 -7.75
N TYR A 381 8.08 15.68 -6.89
CA TYR A 381 7.34 15.59 -5.63
C TYR A 381 5.83 15.36 -5.81
N ARG A 382 5.25 15.75 -6.95
CA ARG A 382 3.87 15.39 -7.31
C ARG A 382 3.62 13.88 -7.28
N LEU A 383 4.65 13.07 -7.56
CA LEU A 383 4.59 11.61 -7.54
C LEU A 383 4.46 11.05 -6.12
N GLN A 384 4.75 11.83 -5.08
CA GLN A 384 4.59 11.45 -3.67
C GLN A 384 3.79 12.51 -2.86
N ALA A 385 3.04 13.39 -3.55
CA ALA A 385 2.33 14.50 -2.92
C ALA A 385 1.45 14.07 -1.74
N LYS A 386 0.77 12.93 -1.84
CA LYS A 386 -0.05 12.40 -0.75
C LYS A 386 0.75 12.20 0.55
N THR A 387 1.99 11.72 0.46
CA THR A 387 2.86 11.50 1.62
C THR A 387 3.30 12.83 2.23
N TYR A 388 3.76 13.77 1.40
CA TYR A 388 4.19 15.10 1.86
C TYR A 388 3.05 15.89 2.51
N LEU A 389 1.87 15.92 1.87
CA LEU A 389 0.71 16.66 2.37
C LEU A 389 0.16 16.06 3.66
N ALA A 390 0.17 14.73 3.79
CA ALA A 390 -0.22 14.07 5.03
C ALA A 390 0.71 14.42 6.20
N ARG A 391 2.01 14.60 5.93
CA ARG A 391 3.00 15.03 6.93
C ARG A 391 2.89 16.51 7.27
N LEU A 392 2.76 17.38 6.27
CA LEU A 392 2.64 18.82 6.47
C LEU A 392 1.36 19.20 7.22
N GLY A 393 0.26 18.47 7.01
CA GLY A 393 -1.01 18.77 7.65
C GLY A 393 -1.47 20.20 7.35
N VAL A 394 -1.70 20.99 8.40
CA VAL A 394 -2.12 22.40 8.28
C VAL A 394 -1.07 23.25 7.56
N ARG A 395 0.23 22.91 7.71
CA ARG A 395 1.33 23.64 7.08
C ARG A 395 1.26 23.61 5.55
N ALA A 396 0.54 22.67 4.94
CA ALA A 396 0.40 22.59 3.49
C ALA A 396 -0.20 23.88 2.86
N GLY A 397 -0.92 24.68 3.66
CA GLY A 397 -1.46 25.99 3.25
C GLY A 397 -0.49 27.17 3.38
N GLU A 398 0.69 26.99 3.99
CA GLU A 398 1.72 28.03 4.11
C GLU A 398 2.21 28.49 2.74
N ARG A 399 2.52 29.78 2.59
CA ARG A 399 3.12 30.39 1.39
C ARG A 399 4.53 30.87 1.73
N PRO A 400 5.56 30.08 1.43
CA PRO A 400 6.93 30.45 1.79
C PRO A 400 7.40 31.64 0.96
N ALA A 401 8.23 32.50 1.56
CA ALA A 401 8.76 33.68 0.90
C ALA A 401 9.66 33.31 -0.29
N VAL A 402 9.89 34.28 -1.19
CA VAL A 402 10.78 34.07 -2.35
C VAL A 402 12.17 33.63 -1.87
N GLY A 403 12.61 32.46 -2.32
CA GLY A 403 13.91 31.88 -1.96
C GLY A 403 13.97 31.15 -0.62
N GLU A 404 12.89 31.19 0.18
CA GLU A 404 12.79 30.39 1.41
C GLU A 404 12.77 28.90 1.07
N ARG A 405 13.71 28.13 1.65
CA ARG A 405 13.76 26.67 1.44
C ARG A 405 13.01 25.95 2.55
N VAL A 406 11.94 25.25 2.17
CA VAL A 406 11.15 24.45 3.10
C VAL A 406 11.44 22.96 2.88
N ARG A 407 11.97 22.32 3.91
CA ARG A 407 12.22 20.87 3.92
C ARG A 407 10.92 20.10 4.13
N LEU A 408 10.69 19.11 3.26
CA LEU A 408 9.48 18.30 3.23
C LEU A 408 9.61 16.98 4.00
N ALA A 409 10.82 16.53 4.33
CA ALA A 409 11.07 15.31 5.11
C ALA A 409 12.37 15.44 5.92
N VAL A 410 12.40 14.91 7.14
CA VAL A 410 13.61 14.89 7.99
C VAL A 410 14.31 13.53 7.97
N ALA A 411 13.55 12.44 7.80
CA ALA A 411 14.09 11.08 7.74
C ALA A 411 14.58 10.68 6.32
N GLY A 412 15.75 10.05 6.22
CA GLY A 412 16.37 9.62 4.97
C GLY A 412 15.78 8.34 4.39
N ASN A 413 14.48 8.35 4.07
CA ASN A 413 13.76 7.17 3.59
C ASN A 413 12.97 7.43 2.31
N HIS A 414 13.17 6.60 1.29
CA HIS A 414 12.57 6.76 -0.04
C HIS A 414 11.04 6.81 -0.02
N CYS A 415 10.39 5.91 0.74
CA CYS A 415 8.93 5.90 0.80
C CYS A 415 8.35 7.15 1.50
N GLN A 416 9.19 7.88 2.25
CA GLN A 416 8.87 9.14 2.92
C GLN A 416 9.21 10.38 2.08
N GLY A 417 9.78 10.18 0.88
CA GLY A 417 10.04 11.23 -0.11
C GLY A 417 11.51 11.53 -0.41
N THR A 418 12.44 10.98 0.37
CA THR A 418 13.87 11.17 0.15
C THR A 418 14.30 10.61 -1.19
N LEU A 419 15.06 11.39 -1.95
CA LEU A 419 15.64 10.94 -3.20
C LEU A 419 16.94 10.18 -2.89
N PHE A 420 17.05 8.98 -3.43
CA PHE A 420 18.26 8.16 -3.34
C PHE A 420 19.02 8.29 -4.65
N ARG A 421 20.30 8.66 -4.57
CA ARG A 421 21.21 8.74 -5.71
C ARG A 421 22.44 7.86 -5.48
N ASP A 422 23.11 7.51 -6.56
CA ASP A 422 24.38 6.83 -6.49
C ASP A 422 25.46 7.71 -5.83
N GLY A 423 25.90 7.27 -4.66
CA GLY A 423 26.95 7.92 -3.88
C GLY A 423 28.35 7.38 -4.19
N SER A 424 28.54 6.69 -5.31
CA SER A 424 29.85 6.10 -5.69
C SER A 424 31.00 7.09 -5.66
N HIS A 425 30.71 8.37 -5.93
CA HIS A 425 31.68 9.46 -5.81
C HIS A 425 32.26 9.59 -4.40
N LEU A 426 31.53 9.25 -3.32
CA LEU A 426 32.01 9.32 -1.93
C LEU A 426 32.98 8.20 -1.57
N VAL A 427 33.05 7.13 -2.37
CA VAL A 427 33.85 5.95 -2.06
C VAL A 427 35.33 6.25 -2.28
N THR A 428 36.11 6.06 -1.21
CA THR A 428 37.58 6.12 -1.24
C THR A 428 38.15 4.97 -0.41
N PRO A 429 39.45 4.63 -0.59
CA PRO A 429 40.13 3.68 0.29
C PRO A 429 40.11 4.10 1.77
N ALA A 430 40.13 5.41 2.06
CA ALA A 430 40.11 5.91 3.44
C ALA A 430 38.75 5.67 4.11
N LEU A 431 37.64 6.00 3.41
CA LEU A 431 36.29 5.70 3.89
C LEU A 431 36.07 4.19 4.05
N GLU A 432 36.49 3.40 3.06
CA GLU A 432 36.36 1.94 3.13
C GLU A 432 37.10 1.34 4.33
N ASN A 433 38.36 1.74 4.54
CA ASN A 433 39.14 1.28 5.70
C ASN A 433 38.50 1.69 7.02
N ARG A 434 37.91 2.89 7.10
CA ARG A 434 37.20 3.34 8.31
C ARG A 434 35.94 2.53 8.58
N ILE A 435 35.13 2.28 7.56
CA ILE A 435 33.90 1.48 7.70
C ILE A 435 34.25 0.03 8.03
N ASP A 436 35.31 -0.52 7.43
CA ASP A 436 35.83 -1.84 7.79
C ASP A 436 36.28 -1.92 9.25
N SER A 437 36.99 -0.90 9.75
CA SER A 437 37.43 -0.90 11.16
C SER A 437 36.22 -0.92 12.11
N ILE A 438 35.23 -0.06 11.87
CA ILE A 438 33.99 0.00 12.67
C ILE A 438 33.23 -1.34 12.60
N ALA A 439 33.06 -1.89 11.40
CA ALA A 439 32.33 -3.13 11.19
C ALA A 439 33.00 -4.34 11.86
N ARG A 440 34.33 -4.35 11.97
CA ARG A 440 35.11 -5.43 12.58
C ARG A 440 35.01 -5.48 14.10
N GLU A 441 34.69 -4.37 14.75
CA GLU A 441 34.47 -4.32 16.20
C GLU A 441 33.12 -4.95 16.59
N PHE A 442 32.18 -5.03 15.65
CA PHE A 442 30.95 -5.78 15.83
C PHE A 442 31.20 -7.28 15.56
N ASP A 443 31.32 -8.07 16.63
CA ASP A 443 31.48 -9.52 16.49
C ASP A 443 30.27 -10.17 15.77
N GLY A 444 30.58 -10.95 14.73
CA GLY A 444 29.57 -11.62 13.91
C GLY A 444 28.82 -10.74 12.90
N PHE A 445 29.32 -9.55 12.54
CA PHE A 445 28.78 -8.72 11.46
C PHE A 445 29.64 -8.76 10.18
N PHE A 446 28.99 -9.00 9.05
CA PHE A 446 29.66 -9.19 7.75
C PHE A 446 28.93 -8.54 6.57
N PHE A 447 27.63 -8.30 6.67
CA PHE A 447 26.81 -7.85 5.56
C PHE A 447 25.73 -6.89 6.06
N GLY A 448 25.74 -5.65 5.59
CA GLY A 448 24.71 -4.70 6.01
C GLY A 448 24.92 -3.29 5.50
N ARG A 449 24.05 -2.37 5.94
CA ARG A 449 24.12 -0.96 5.59
C ARG A 449 24.23 -0.08 6.82
N PHE A 450 25.29 0.74 6.85
CA PHE A 450 25.44 1.86 7.77
C PHE A 450 24.71 3.07 7.21
N ASP A 451 23.70 3.57 7.90
CA ASP A 451 23.15 4.89 7.61
C ASP A 451 23.91 5.91 8.48
N VAL A 452 24.57 6.87 7.82
CA VAL A 452 25.44 7.86 8.46
C VAL A 452 24.96 9.27 8.17
N ARG A 453 25.16 10.18 9.11
CA ARG A 453 25.00 11.63 8.94
C ARG A 453 26.37 12.29 8.94
N TYR A 454 26.54 13.32 8.12
CA TYR A 454 27.80 14.06 7.99
C TYR A 454 27.54 15.50 7.53
N ALA A 455 28.54 16.37 7.73
CA ALA A 455 28.47 17.77 7.32
C ALA A 455 29.27 18.05 6.05
N ASP A 456 30.45 17.43 5.92
CA ASP A 456 31.39 17.69 4.85
C ASP A 456 31.71 16.40 4.07
N ALA A 457 31.59 16.45 2.75
CA ALA A 457 31.78 15.28 1.89
C ALA A 457 33.26 14.88 1.81
N ASP A 458 34.20 15.82 1.89
CA ASP A 458 35.63 15.53 1.87
C ASP A 458 36.10 14.91 3.18
N GLU A 459 35.54 15.32 4.32
CA GLU A 459 35.76 14.63 5.59
C GLU A 459 35.24 13.19 5.56
N LEU A 460 34.02 12.99 5.04
CA LEU A 460 33.45 11.65 4.87
C LEU A 460 34.35 10.80 3.96
N ARG A 461 34.76 11.33 2.81
CA ARG A 461 35.72 10.68 1.90
C ARG A 461 37.04 10.38 2.59
N ALA A 462 37.45 11.14 3.59
CA ALA A 462 38.65 10.88 4.38
C ALA A 462 38.42 9.91 5.55
N GLY A 463 37.22 9.35 5.70
CA GLY A 463 36.84 8.45 6.78
C GLY A 463 36.72 9.14 8.14
N ARG A 464 36.29 10.41 8.15
CA ARG A 464 36.10 11.27 9.34
C ARG A 464 34.80 12.07 9.22
N GLY A 465 34.43 12.83 10.26
CA GLY A 465 33.35 13.82 10.19
C GLY A 465 31.94 13.24 9.99
N PHE A 466 31.71 11.98 10.38
CA PHE A 466 30.40 11.33 10.27
C PHE A 466 30.03 10.58 11.54
N ALA A 467 28.72 10.37 11.73
CA ALA A 467 28.18 9.55 12.79
C ALA A 467 27.11 8.58 12.25
N VAL A 468 27.15 7.34 12.71
CA VAL A 468 26.20 6.26 12.40
C VAL A 468 24.91 6.49 13.18
N ILE A 469 23.80 6.55 12.46
CA ILE A 469 22.44 6.71 13.03
C ILE A 469 21.67 5.38 13.07
N GLU A 470 22.00 4.44 12.18
CA GLU A 470 21.37 3.13 12.07
C GLU A 470 22.32 2.13 11.39
N LEU A 471 22.32 0.88 11.86
CA LEU A 471 22.98 -0.25 11.21
C LEU A 471 21.92 -1.30 10.87
N ASN A 472 21.81 -1.65 9.59
CA ASN A 472 20.84 -2.61 9.10
C ASN A 472 21.54 -3.91 8.69
N GLY A 473 20.98 -5.06 9.09
CA GLY A 473 21.53 -6.39 8.80
C GLY A 473 21.11 -6.95 7.44
N VAL A 474 20.68 -8.22 7.42
CA VAL A 474 20.39 -9.00 6.20
C VAL A 474 19.28 -8.42 5.32
N THR A 475 18.35 -7.69 5.93
CA THR A 475 17.24 -7.03 5.22
C THR A 475 17.60 -5.70 4.60
N SER A 476 18.83 -5.23 4.83
CA SER A 476 19.30 -4.03 4.18
C SER A 476 19.40 -4.24 2.67
N GLU A 477 18.99 -3.22 1.93
CA GLU A 477 19.15 -3.14 0.50
C GLU A 477 20.14 -2.03 0.14
N SER A 478 20.90 -2.27 -0.92
CA SER A 478 21.71 -1.30 -1.64
C SER A 478 20.79 -0.26 -2.27
N THR A 479 20.47 0.79 -1.51
CA THR A 479 19.40 1.73 -1.87
C THR A 479 19.71 2.65 -3.05
N ASN A 480 20.95 2.70 -3.53
CA ASN A 480 21.33 3.40 -4.75
C ASN A 480 20.69 2.78 -6.00
N LEU A 481 20.18 1.55 -5.93
CA LEU A 481 19.40 0.96 -7.01
C LEU A 481 18.11 1.74 -7.35
N TYR A 482 17.66 2.61 -6.44
CA TYR A 482 16.53 3.51 -6.65
C TYR A 482 16.90 4.83 -7.33
N ASP A 483 18.15 5.00 -7.78
CA ASP A 483 18.59 6.20 -8.50
C ASP A 483 17.73 6.42 -9.76
N PRO A 484 17.01 7.55 -9.88
CA PRO A 484 16.14 7.82 -11.02
C PRO A 484 16.89 8.10 -12.32
N SER A 485 18.20 8.37 -12.26
CA SER A 485 19.06 8.54 -13.44
C SER A 485 19.48 7.20 -14.05
N TRP A 486 19.34 6.11 -13.30
CA TRP A 486 19.78 4.79 -13.77
C TRP A 486 18.74 4.12 -14.66
N PRO A 487 19.18 3.42 -15.71
CA PRO A 487 18.33 2.44 -16.38
C PRO A 487 18.09 1.23 -15.45
N VAL A 488 16.91 0.61 -15.57
CA VAL A 488 16.48 -0.49 -14.69
C VAL A 488 17.44 -1.69 -14.68
N TRP A 489 18.13 -1.99 -15.79
CA TRP A 489 19.09 -3.09 -15.84
C TRP A 489 20.29 -2.86 -14.90
N ARG A 490 20.70 -1.61 -14.67
CA ARG A 490 21.79 -1.28 -13.74
C ARG A 490 21.36 -1.49 -12.29
N ALA A 491 20.13 -1.09 -11.96
CA ALA A 491 19.53 -1.37 -10.66
C ALA A 491 19.47 -2.89 -10.39
N TYR A 492 19.08 -3.67 -11.39
CA TYR A 492 19.12 -5.13 -11.30
C TYR A 492 20.54 -5.66 -11.13
N ALA A 493 21.54 -5.21 -11.90
CA ALA A 493 22.92 -5.68 -11.75
C ALA A 493 23.43 -5.56 -10.31
N VAL A 494 23.14 -4.44 -9.64
CA VAL A 494 23.45 -4.24 -8.21
C VAL A 494 22.66 -5.21 -7.33
N LEU A 495 21.35 -5.37 -7.56
CA LEU A 495 20.51 -6.29 -6.80
C LEU A 495 20.98 -7.75 -6.90
N PHE A 496 21.26 -8.24 -8.11
CA PHE A 496 21.76 -9.61 -8.33
C PHE A 496 23.12 -9.83 -7.66
N ALA A 497 24.03 -8.84 -7.74
CA ALA A 497 25.34 -8.88 -7.09
C ALA A 497 25.23 -8.86 -5.55
N GLN A 498 24.35 -8.03 -4.99
CA GLN A 498 24.09 -7.97 -3.55
C GLN A 498 23.63 -9.35 -3.03
N TRP A 499 22.66 -9.97 -3.69
CA TRP A 499 22.14 -11.28 -3.29
C TRP A 499 23.17 -12.40 -3.42
N HIS A 500 24.02 -12.33 -4.45
CA HIS A 500 25.15 -13.26 -4.59
C HIS A 500 26.12 -13.15 -3.41
N GLU A 501 26.51 -11.93 -3.02
CA GLU A 501 27.35 -11.71 -1.83
C GLU A 501 26.68 -12.22 -0.55
N LEU A 502 25.40 -11.89 -0.37
CA LEU A 502 24.65 -12.30 0.82
C LEU A 502 24.63 -13.82 1.00
N TYR A 503 24.26 -14.56 -0.05
CA TYR A 503 24.23 -16.03 -0.01
C TYR A 503 25.60 -16.62 0.28
N ALA A 504 26.64 -16.03 -0.29
CA ALA A 504 27.96 -16.60 -0.22
C ALA A 504 28.66 -16.25 1.12
N VAL A 505 28.34 -15.12 1.76
CA VAL A 505 28.67 -14.83 3.18
C VAL A 505 27.95 -15.80 4.10
N GLY A 506 26.62 -15.95 3.95
CA GLY A 506 25.83 -16.88 4.76
C GLY A 506 26.30 -18.34 4.64
N ALA A 507 26.65 -18.78 3.43
CA ALA A 507 27.17 -20.12 3.20
C ALA A 507 28.53 -20.37 3.86
N GLU A 508 29.37 -19.33 3.96
CA GLU A 508 30.65 -19.45 4.64
C GLU A 508 30.50 -19.50 6.16
N ASN A 509 29.65 -18.66 6.74
CA ASN A 509 29.32 -18.74 8.16
C ASN A 509 28.67 -20.08 8.52
N ARG A 510 27.79 -20.61 7.66
CA ARG A 510 27.23 -21.95 7.84
C ARG A 510 28.32 -23.03 7.84
N ARG A 511 29.31 -22.95 6.94
CA ARG A 511 30.46 -23.89 6.92
C ARG A 511 31.33 -23.78 8.18
N ARG A 512 31.31 -22.63 8.85
CA ARG A 512 31.99 -22.40 10.14
C ARG A 512 31.18 -22.86 11.35
N GLY A 513 30.01 -23.46 11.15
CA GLY A 513 29.17 -24.01 12.21
C GLY A 513 28.06 -23.08 12.71
N HIS A 514 27.88 -21.90 12.12
CA HIS A 514 26.75 -21.03 12.49
C HIS A 514 25.42 -21.59 11.98
N SER A 515 24.38 -21.48 12.82
CA SER A 515 23.04 -21.95 12.53
C SER A 515 22.35 -21.13 11.45
N VAL A 516 21.50 -21.80 10.68
CA VAL A 516 20.57 -21.20 9.71
C VAL A 516 19.16 -21.25 10.30
N SER A 517 18.41 -20.16 10.21
CA SER A 517 17.03 -20.11 10.71
C SER A 517 16.10 -21.05 9.94
N GLY A 518 15.10 -21.61 10.63
CA GLY A 518 14.09 -22.45 9.98
C GLY A 518 13.14 -21.62 9.09
N LEU A 519 12.75 -22.14 7.93
CA LEU A 519 11.80 -21.42 7.04
C LEU A 519 10.47 -21.10 7.76
N LEU A 520 9.92 -22.06 8.50
CA LEU A 520 8.67 -21.89 9.25
C LEU A 520 8.79 -20.92 10.43
N GLU A 521 9.99 -20.80 11.01
CA GLU A 521 10.29 -19.84 12.08
C GLU A 521 10.29 -18.43 11.50
N VAL A 522 11.03 -18.20 10.42
CA VAL A 522 11.08 -16.90 9.74
C VAL A 522 9.70 -16.49 9.23
N LEU A 523 8.92 -17.39 8.64
CA LEU A 523 7.55 -17.08 8.21
C LEU A 523 6.64 -16.70 9.40
N ARG A 524 6.83 -17.34 10.57
CA ARG A 524 6.11 -16.99 11.79
C ARG A 524 6.50 -15.61 12.30
N GLU A 525 7.80 -15.29 12.34
CA GLU A 525 8.31 -13.97 12.76
C GLU A 525 7.84 -12.85 11.84
N VAL A 526 7.94 -13.05 10.53
CA VAL A 526 7.44 -12.10 9.51
C VAL A 526 5.94 -11.87 9.70
N ARG A 527 5.16 -12.94 9.87
CA ARG A 527 3.70 -12.83 10.09
C ARG A 527 3.37 -12.13 11.40
N ALA A 528 4.09 -12.41 12.48
CA ALA A 528 3.90 -11.77 13.78
C ALA A 528 4.19 -10.27 13.72
N HIS A 529 5.29 -9.89 13.06
CA HIS A 529 5.67 -8.49 12.87
C HIS A 529 4.63 -7.70 12.07
N TYR A 530 4.15 -8.24 10.95
CA TYR A 530 3.14 -7.54 10.15
C TYR A 530 1.75 -7.51 10.81
N ARG A 531 1.41 -8.50 11.65
CA ARG A 531 0.16 -8.49 12.44
C ARG A 531 0.21 -7.51 13.62
N GLY A 532 1.37 -7.37 14.26
CA GLY A 532 1.58 -6.49 15.42
C GLY A 532 1.86 -5.03 15.09
N ARG A 533 1.66 -4.59 13.84
CA ARG A 533 2.05 -3.25 13.38
C ARG A 533 1.07 -2.19 13.88
N VAL A 534 1.30 -1.69 15.11
CA VAL A 534 0.52 -0.62 15.78
C VAL A 534 1.24 0.74 15.69
N VAL A 535 2.06 0.97 14.65
CA VAL A 535 2.83 2.22 14.48
C VAL A 535 2.41 2.95 13.22
N SER A 536 2.23 4.27 13.32
CA SER A 536 1.95 5.14 12.18
C SER A 536 2.96 4.94 11.05
N THR A 537 2.46 4.79 9.82
CA THR A 537 3.30 4.63 8.62
C THR A 537 3.98 5.93 8.17
N LEU A 538 3.62 7.07 8.77
CA LEU A 538 4.21 8.37 8.50
C LEU A 538 5.35 8.67 9.49
N SER A 539 6.44 9.20 8.96
CA SER A 539 7.60 9.75 9.68
C SER A 539 7.64 11.26 9.53
N ASP A 540 8.32 11.97 10.43
CA ASP A 540 8.59 13.42 10.29
C ASP A 540 9.69 13.74 9.25
#